data_AF-A0A5N5SML5-F1
#
_entry.id   AF-A0A5N5SML5-F1
#
_cell.length_a   1.000
_cell.length_b   1.000
_cell.length_c   1.000
_cell.angle_alpha   90.00
_cell.angle_beta   90.00
_cell.angle_gamma   90.00
#
_symmetry.space_group_name_H-M   'P 1'
#
loop_
_entity.id
_entity.type
_entity.pdbx_description
1 polymer ?
#
loop_
_entity_poly.entity_id
_entity_poly.type
_entity_poly.pdbx_seq_one_letter_code
_entity_poly.pdbx_strand_id
1 'polypeptide(L)'
;MFPGLKDSMYQVSCEEEIDQIDPYCSTSSPPVTTCEKEHVLICIRIKIKDRIGVILLDPGYHVVKPITVMMDRLYPHSGKILIGQKDSVTKYYSYEYHNNPAFVLWKVTEESTVLSEKFSLVHVNRPFLSAVDISERRNLVYPFKSLIHRNAKGELTAGLYFKIRTFETTKIVMFYIDDQQERKETRIPLEFFLSPSSEDKDSNYDFYEEFVKKVKERSYYGENISSHLKLVATLIDNKSFLLEFFKLNADIDKISKDN
;
A
#
# COMPACT_ATOMS: atom_id res chain seq x y z
N MET A 1 14.06 -24.06 -12.80
CA MET A 1 12.73 -23.72 -12.24
C MET A 1 12.00 -25.04 -11.99
N PHE A 2 11.35 -25.23 -10.84
CA PHE A 2 10.61 -26.47 -10.56
C PHE A 2 9.50 -26.65 -11.62
N PRO A 3 9.34 -27.84 -12.23
CA PRO A 3 8.30 -28.06 -13.23
C PRO A 3 6.91 -27.70 -12.70
N GLY A 4 6.13 -26.91 -13.43
CA GLY A 4 4.77 -26.50 -13.04
C GLY A 4 4.66 -25.27 -12.13
N LEU A 5 5.77 -24.70 -11.63
CA LEU A 5 5.71 -23.46 -10.84
C LEU A 5 5.20 -22.28 -11.66
N LYS A 6 5.66 -22.16 -12.91
CA LYS A 6 5.21 -21.11 -13.85
C LYS A 6 3.70 -21.15 -14.04
N ASP A 7 3.13 -22.34 -14.19
CA ASP A 7 1.70 -22.53 -14.46
C ASP A 7 0.84 -22.39 -13.19
N SER A 8 1.48 -22.43 -12.02
CA SER A 8 0.82 -22.27 -10.71
C SER A 8 0.87 -20.84 -10.18
N MET A 9 1.65 -19.96 -10.81
CA MET A 9 1.90 -18.59 -10.40
C MET A 9 1.10 -17.60 -11.28
N TYR A 10 0.35 -16.70 -10.66
CA TYR A 10 -0.45 -15.71 -11.38
C TYR A 10 -0.70 -14.47 -10.51
N GLN A 11 -1.02 -13.34 -11.15
CA GLN A 11 -1.45 -12.14 -10.44
C GLN A 11 -2.87 -12.32 -9.90
N VAL A 12 -3.16 -11.73 -8.75
CA VAL A 12 -4.50 -11.71 -8.13
C VAL A 12 -4.84 -10.29 -7.70
N SER A 13 -6.10 -9.91 -7.85
CA SER A 13 -6.61 -8.64 -7.35
C SER A 13 -7.03 -8.75 -5.89
N CYS A 14 -6.85 -7.67 -5.14
CA CYS A 14 -7.34 -7.48 -3.80
C CYS A 14 -8.24 -6.25 -3.75
N GLU A 15 -9.34 -6.39 -3.05
CA GLU A 15 -10.25 -5.31 -2.70
C GLU A 15 -10.08 -5.03 -1.20
N GLU A 16 -9.80 -3.78 -0.83
CA GLU A 16 -9.47 -3.40 0.54
C GLU A 16 -10.66 -2.79 1.28
N GLU A 17 -10.71 -2.97 2.60
CA GLU A 17 -11.69 -2.35 3.50
C GLU A 17 -13.18 -2.55 3.09
N ILE A 18 -13.55 -3.80 2.76
CA ILE A 18 -14.92 -4.19 2.43
C ILE A 18 -15.80 -4.23 3.69
N ASP A 19 -16.92 -3.51 3.64
CA ASP A 19 -17.92 -3.50 4.71
C ASP A 19 -18.78 -4.78 4.72
N GLN A 20 -19.24 -5.23 3.54
CA GLN A 20 -20.13 -6.40 3.40
C GLN A 20 -19.45 -7.57 2.68
N ILE A 21 -18.81 -8.45 3.45
CA ILE A 21 -18.05 -9.60 2.92
C ILE A 21 -18.96 -10.61 2.20
N ASP A 22 -20.12 -10.95 2.78
CA ASP A 22 -20.97 -12.03 2.28
C ASP A 22 -21.57 -11.73 0.90
N PRO A 23 -22.15 -10.53 0.64
CA PRO A 23 -22.62 -10.16 -0.69
C PRO A 23 -21.51 -10.16 -1.74
N TYR A 24 -20.33 -9.61 -1.39
CA TYR A 24 -19.19 -9.58 -2.29
C TYR A 24 -18.71 -10.99 -2.67
N CYS A 25 -18.72 -11.91 -1.70
CA CYS A 25 -18.34 -13.32 -1.88
C CYS A 25 -19.48 -14.23 -2.39
N SER A 26 -20.65 -13.70 -2.75
CA SER A 26 -21.82 -14.50 -3.11
C SER A 26 -21.64 -15.33 -4.39
N THR A 27 -20.71 -14.94 -5.26
CA THR A 27 -20.36 -15.68 -6.48
C THR A 27 -18.86 -16.00 -6.53
N SER A 28 -18.42 -16.84 -7.47
CA SER A 28 -17.00 -17.18 -7.63
C SER A 28 -16.16 -16.07 -8.28
N SER A 29 -16.76 -14.93 -8.59
CA SER A 29 -16.11 -13.75 -9.18
C SER A 29 -16.46 -12.49 -8.38
N PRO A 30 -15.53 -11.52 -8.25
CA PRO A 30 -15.86 -10.21 -7.71
C PRO A 30 -17.01 -9.56 -8.49
N PRO A 31 -17.87 -8.76 -7.83
CA PRO A 31 -18.87 -7.93 -8.50
C PRO A 31 -18.23 -7.07 -9.60
N VAL A 32 -18.86 -6.98 -10.77
CA VAL A 32 -18.27 -6.26 -11.91
C VAL A 32 -18.41 -4.73 -11.75
N THR A 33 -19.49 -4.28 -11.13
CA THR A 33 -19.90 -2.87 -11.11
C THR A 33 -19.40 -2.08 -9.92
N THR A 34 -19.03 -2.75 -8.83
CA THR A 34 -18.72 -2.09 -7.55
C THR A 34 -17.27 -2.32 -7.12
N CYS A 35 -16.57 -3.28 -7.73
CA CYS A 35 -15.19 -3.65 -7.37
C CYS A 35 -14.15 -2.65 -7.91
N GLU A 36 -13.36 -2.05 -7.01
CA GLU A 36 -12.25 -1.14 -7.33
C GLU A 36 -10.95 -1.88 -7.63
N LYS A 37 -10.68 -3.01 -6.96
CA LYS A 37 -9.41 -3.78 -7.06
C LYS A 37 -8.18 -2.90 -6.84
N GLU A 38 -8.13 -2.28 -5.67
CA GLU A 38 -7.11 -1.29 -5.32
C GLU A 38 -5.68 -1.87 -5.21
N HIS A 39 -5.54 -3.17 -4.95
CA HIS A 39 -4.23 -3.81 -4.75
C HIS A 39 -4.06 -5.11 -5.55
N VAL A 40 -2.80 -5.48 -5.81
CA VAL A 40 -2.42 -6.66 -6.59
C VAL A 40 -1.32 -7.43 -5.89
N LEU A 41 -1.48 -8.76 -5.84
CA LEU A 41 -0.48 -9.68 -5.31
C LEU A 41 -0.09 -10.72 -6.36
N ILE A 42 1.01 -11.43 -6.11
CA ILE A 42 1.31 -12.68 -6.80
C ILE A 42 0.79 -13.83 -5.95
N CYS A 43 0.05 -14.74 -6.57
CA CYS A 43 -0.47 -15.95 -5.96
C CYS A 43 0.21 -17.17 -6.58
N ILE A 44 0.61 -18.12 -5.74
CA ILE A 44 1.10 -19.43 -6.15
C ILE A 44 0.18 -20.49 -5.55
N ARG A 45 -0.51 -21.27 -6.39
CA ARG A 45 -1.29 -22.42 -5.91
C ARG A 45 -0.37 -23.54 -5.47
N ILE A 46 -0.66 -24.12 -4.30
CA ILE A 46 0.10 -25.22 -3.74
C ILE A 46 -0.81 -26.37 -3.32
N LYS A 47 -0.27 -27.60 -3.41
CA LYS A 47 -0.90 -28.81 -2.90
C LYS A 47 0.15 -29.61 -2.13
N ILE A 48 -0.04 -29.79 -0.82
CA ILE A 48 0.90 -30.49 0.07
C ILE A 48 0.19 -31.70 0.67
N LYS A 49 0.55 -32.92 0.23
CA LYS A 49 -0.07 -34.18 0.68
C LYS A 49 -1.60 -34.07 0.68
N ASP A 50 -2.14 -33.72 -0.48
CA ASP A 50 -3.58 -33.50 -0.73
C ASP A 50 -4.25 -32.29 -0.10
N ARG A 51 -3.51 -31.50 0.69
CA ARG A 51 -4.01 -30.27 1.28
C ARG A 51 -3.78 -29.09 0.35
N ILE A 52 -4.85 -28.36 0.06
CA ILE A 52 -4.85 -27.23 -0.86
C ILE A 52 -4.48 -25.95 -0.11
N GLY A 53 -3.72 -25.09 -0.76
CA GLY A 53 -3.46 -23.74 -0.27
C GLY A 53 -2.96 -22.81 -1.36
N VAL A 54 -2.66 -21.59 -0.95
CA VAL A 54 -1.99 -20.58 -1.76
C VAL A 54 -0.83 -19.96 -0.99
N ILE A 55 0.19 -19.52 -1.71
CA ILE A 55 1.21 -18.61 -1.22
C ILE A 55 0.94 -17.26 -1.87
N LEU A 56 0.73 -16.23 -1.06
CA LEU A 56 0.58 -14.85 -1.50
C LEU A 56 1.91 -14.11 -1.30
N LEU A 57 2.37 -13.46 -2.34
CA LEU A 57 3.51 -12.57 -2.32
C LEU A 57 2.98 -11.16 -2.58
N ASP A 58 2.99 -10.35 -1.55
CA ASP A 58 2.80 -8.92 -1.68
C ASP A 58 4.17 -8.31 -2.01
N PRO A 59 4.36 -7.65 -3.17
CA PRO A 59 5.65 -7.10 -3.60
C PRO A 59 6.12 -5.89 -2.77
N GLY A 60 5.95 -5.95 -1.44
CA GLY A 60 6.44 -4.95 -0.50
C GLY A 60 5.45 -3.83 -0.20
N TYR A 61 4.15 -4.00 -0.45
CA TYR A 61 3.16 -3.02 -0.03
C TYR A 61 2.81 -3.21 1.45
N HIS A 62 2.12 -4.29 1.81
CA HIS A 62 1.62 -4.53 3.16
C HIS A 62 2.47 -5.51 3.98
N VAL A 63 2.92 -6.62 3.36
CA VAL A 63 3.66 -7.69 4.05
C VAL A 63 4.93 -8.04 3.31
N VAL A 64 6.07 -8.04 4.03
CA VAL A 64 7.42 -8.19 3.44
C VAL A 64 7.86 -9.65 3.26
N LYS A 65 6.99 -10.60 3.59
CA LYS A 65 7.29 -12.04 3.59
C LYS A 65 6.18 -12.82 2.89
N PRO A 66 6.49 -13.98 2.29
CA PRO A 66 5.46 -14.86 1.75
C PRO A 66 4.42 -15.24 2.81
N ILE A 67 3.15 -15.20 2.42
CA ILE A 67 2.02 -15.58 3.26
C ILE A 67 1.47 -16.89 2.74
N THR A 68 1.52 -17.94 3.55
CA THR A 68 0.96 -19.25 3.21
C THR A 68 -0.42 -19.37 3.83
N VAL A 69 -1.43 -19.60 2.99
CA VAL A 69 -2.82 -19.78 3.39
C VAL A 69 -3.24 -21.20 3.00
N MET A 70 -3.24 -22.10 3.98
CA MET A 70 -3.79 -23.46 3.81
C MET A 70 -5.29 -23.48 4.09
N MET A 71 -6.07 -24.23 3.31
CA MET A 71 -7.52 -24.38 3.52
C MET A 71 -7.86 -25.03 4.86
N ASP A 72 -7.01 -25.95 5.35
CA ASP A 72 -7.18 -26.63 6.65
C ASP A 72 -6.64 -25.80 7.83
N ARG A 73 -6.03 -24.64 7.57
CA ARG A 73 -5.38 -23.76 8.57
C ARG A 73 -4.26 -24.43 9.39
N LEU A 74 -3.77 -25.60 8.95
CA LEU A 74 -2.67 -26.29 9.61
C LEU A 74 -1.34 -25.85 9.00
N TYR A 75 -0.24 -26.15 9.70
CA TYR A 75 1.11 -25.91 9.18
C TYR A 75 1.25 -26.49 7.74
N PRO A 76 1.77 -25.71 6.77
CA PRO A 76 2.54 -24.46 6.91
C PRO A 76 1.77 -23.13 6.84
N HIS A 77 0.52 -23.05 7.28
CA HIS A 77 -0.26 -21.81 7.36
C HIS A 77 0.43 -20.69 8.21
N SER A 78 0.43 -19.44 7.73
CA SER A 78 1.23 -18.33 8.32
C SER A 78 0.67 -17.72 9.62
N GLY A 79 -0.62 -17.89 9.92
CA GLY A 79 -1.24 -17.36 11.15
C GLY A 79 -1.25 -15.83 11.23
N LYS A 80 -1.30 -15.27 12.45
CA LYS A 80 -1.23 -13.82 12.69
C LYS A 80 0.18 -13.29 12.41
N ILE A 81 0.25 -12.19 11.67
CA ILE A 81 1.47 -11.49 11.30
C ILE A 81 1.46 -10.12 11.97
N LEU A 82 2.44 -9.84 12.84
CA LEU A 82 2.66 -8.50 13.38
C LEU A 82 3.14 -7.56 12.28
N ILE A 83 2.44 -6.44 12.10
CA ILE A 83 2.74 -5.43 11.08
C ILE A 83 3.47 -4.24 11.70
N GLY A 84 3.09 -3.88 12.93
CA GLY A 84 3.74 -2.83 13.66
C GLY A 84 3.07 -2.56 14.99
N GLN A 85 3.81 -1.85 15.83
CA GLN A 85 3.33 -1.32 17.10
C GLN A 85 3.66 0.16 17.11
N LYS A 86 2.65 1.00 17.39
CA LYS A 86 2.82 2.43 17.56
C LYS A 86 2.02 2.86 18.77
N ASP A 87 2.70 3.52 19.71
CA ASP A 87 2.12 3.92 20.98
C ASP A 87 1.47 2.71 21.69
N SER A 88 0.18 2.79 22.03
CA SER A 88 -0.60 1.70 22.65
C SER A 88 -1.34 0.81 21.65
N VAL A 89 -1.12 0.98 20.34
CA VAL A 89 -1.83 0.25 19.28
C VAL A 89 -0.91 -0.76 18.62
N THR A 90 -1.35 -2.02 18.58
CA THR A 90 -0.65 -3.10 17.86
C THR A 90 -1.48 -3.57 16.68
N LYS A 91 -0.86 -3.64 15.50
CA LYS A 91 -1.54 -4.00 14.25
C LYS A 91 -1.09 -5.39 13.77
N TYR A 92 -2.06 -6.25 13.52
CA TYR A 92 -1.86 -7.60 12.99
C TYR A 92 -2.62 -7.81 11.69
N TYR A 93 -2.04 -8.59 10.79
CA TYR A 93 -2.74 -9.17 9.64
C TYR A 93 -2.88 -10.67 9.79
N SER A 94 -4.02 -11.23 9.40
CA SER A 94 -4.18 -12.67 9.20
C SER A 94 -4.87 -12.96 7.87
N TYR A 95 -4.59 -14.13 7.30
CA TYR A 95 -5.08 -14.52 5.98
C TYR A 95 -5.70 -15.90 6.07
N GLU A 96 -6.95 -16.03 5.63
CA GLU A 96 -7.74 -17.24 5.78
C GLU A 96 -8.56 -17.47 4.52
N TYR A 97 -8.79 -18.71 4.13
CA TYR A 97 -9.80 -18.96 3.10
C TYR A 97 -11.18 -18.51 3.60
N HIS A 98 -11.92 -17.82 2.74
CA HIS A 98 -13.34 -17.59 2.96
C HIS A 98 -14.12 -18.89 2.73
N ASN A 99 -15.38 -18.94 3.20
CA ASN A 99 -16.29 -20.06 2.94
C ASN A 99 -16.46 -20.32 1.43
N ASN A 100 -16.42 -19.26 0.63
CA ASN A 100 -16.24 -19.35 -0.80
C ASN A 100 -14.74 -19.44 -1.12
N PRO A 101 -14.23 -20.60 -1.59
CA PRO A 101 -12.79 -20.81 -1.80
C PRO A 101 -12.21 -20.01 -2.96
N ALA A 102 -13.05 -19.27 -3.70
CA ALA A 102 -12.59 -18.30 -4.67
C ALA A 102 -11.83 -17.12 -4.03
N PHE A 103 -11.96 -16.92 -2.71
CA PHE A 103 -11.41 -15.80 -1.99
C PHE A 103 -10.57 -16.20 -0.79
N VAL A 104 -9.51 -15.42 -0.56
CA VAL A 104 -8.78 -15.36 0.70
C VAL A 104 -9.17 -14.07 1.40
N LEU A 105 -9.71 -14.21 2.61
CA LEU A 105 -9.97 -13.12 3.54
C LEU A 105 -8.64 -12.66 4.15
N TRP A 106 -8.34 -11.39 3.99
CA TRP A 106 -7.30 -10.69 4.70
C TRP A 106 -7.95 -9.84 5.79
N LYS A 107 -7.67 -10.19 7.04
CA LYS A 107 -8.18 -9.49 8.22
C LYS A 107 -7.10 -8.58 8.79
N VAL A 108 -7.45 -7.33 9.02
CA VAL A 108 -6.66 -6.34 9.74
C VAL A 108 -7.22 -6.19 11.14
N THR A 109 -6.40 -6.44 12.15
CA THR A 109 -6.77 -6.26 13.55
C THR A 109 -5.89 -5.19 14.17
N GLU A 110 -6.50 -4.14 14.71
CA GLU A 110 -5.83 -3.14 15.52
C GLU A 110 -6.26 -3.36 16.98
N GLU A 111 -5.30 -3.85 17.77
CA GLU A 111 -5.47 -4.10 19.20
C GLU A 111 -5.04 -2.84 19.96
N SER A 112 -6.02 -2.12 20.52
CA SER A 112 -5.85 -0.95 21.38
C SER A 112 -6.73 -1.09 22.63
N THR A 113 -7.21 0.01 23.21
CA THR A 113 -8.30 -0.05 24.21
C THR A 113 -9.61 -0.58 23.61
N VAL A 114 -9.82 -0.37 22.30
CA VAL A 114 -10.94 -0.90 21.53
C VAL A 114 -10.38 -1.77 20.42
N LEU A 115 -10.95 -2.98 20.25
CA LEU A 115 -10.62 -3.85 19.13
C LEU A 115 -11.28 -3.30 17.86
N SER A 116 -10.49 -3.01 16.84
CA SER A 116 -10.98 -2.65 15.51
C SER A 116 -10.57 -3.70 14.50
N GLU A 117 -11.51 -4.10 13.65
CA GLU A 117 -11.29 -5.07 12.58
C GLU A 117 -11.72 -4.48 11.24
N LYS A 118 -10.87 -4.68 10.23
CA LYS A 118 -11.18 -4.37 8.84
C LYS A 118 -10.88 -5.58 7.98
N PHE A 119 -11.61 -5.71 6.87
CA PHE A 119 -11.55 -6.89 6.02
C PHE A 119 -11.26 -6.51 4.58
N SER A 120 -10.39 -7.30 3.96
CA SER A 120 -10.04 -7.18 2.55
C SER A 120 -10.15 -8.57 1.92
N LEU A 121 -10.40 -8.66 0.61
CA LEU A 121 -10.58 -9.93 -0.09
C LEU A 121 -9.65 -10.05 -1.29
N VAL A 122 -8.86 -11.11 -1.30
CA VAL A 122 -8.00 -11.49 -2.43
C VAL A 122 -8.73 -12.52 -3.29
N HIS A 123 -8.97 -12.22 -4.56
CA HIS A 123 -9.60 -13.17 -5.49
C HIS A 123 -8.56 -14.13 -6.07
N VAL A 124 -8.61 -15.39 -5.64
CA VAL A 124 -7.60 -16.40 -6.00
C VAL A 124 -8.10 -17.43 -7.03
N ASN A 125 -9.37 -17.39 -7.43
CA ASN A 125 -9.95 -18.41 -8.32
C ASN A 125 -9.42 -18.37 -9.76
N ARG A 126 -8.92 -17.21 -10.23
CA ARG A 126 -8.38 -17.06 -11.59
C ARG A 126 -7.31 -15.98 -11.65
N PRO A 127 -6.45 -15.99 -12.68
CA PRO A 127 -5.51 -14.90 -12.95
C PRO A 127 -6.20 -13.55 -13.12
N PHE A 128 -5.64 -12.53 -12.49
CA PHE A 128 -5.92 -11.13 -12.77
C PHE A 128 -5.01 -10.67 -13.91
N LEU A 129 -5.61 -10.12 -14.97
CA LEU A 129 -4.89 -9.89 -16.24
C LEU A 129 -4.46 -8.43 -16.44
N SER A 130 -4.94 -7.48 -15.63
CA SER A 130 -4.59 -6.07 -15.82
C SER A 130 -4.49 -5.29 -14.51
N ALA A 131 -3.34 -5.41 -13.86
CA ALA A 131 -2.95 -4.53 -12.75
C ALA A 131 -2.84 -3.06 -13.18
N VAL A 132 -2.36 -2.82 -14.41
CA VAL A 132 -2.16 -1.48 -14.97
C VAL A 132 -3.49 -0.77 -15.21
N ASP A 133 -4.48 -1.42 -15.82
CA ASP A 133 -5.74 -0.75 -16.18
C ASP A 133 -6.58 -0.36 -14.97
N ILE A 134 -6.33 -0.95 -13.80
CA ILE A 134 -7.20 -0.80 -12.63
C ILE A 134 -6.43 -0.16 -11.47
N SER A 135 -5.47 -0.87 -10.87
CA SER A 135 -4.80 -0.41 -9.64
C SER A 135 -3.88 0.79 -9.90
N GLU A 136 -3.11 0.79 -11.00
CA GLU A 136 -2.25 1.94 -11.32
C GLU A 136 -3.06 3.19 -11.70
N ARG A 137 -4.16 3.03 -12.45
CA ARG A 137 -5.06 4.15 -12.80
C ARG A 137 -5.77 4.72 -11.58
N ARG A 138 -6.26 3.86 -10.67
CA ARG A 138 -6.86 4.30 -9.40
C ARG A 138 -5.88 5.14 -8.59
N ASN A 139 -4.62 4.70 -8.53
CA ASN A 139 -3.57 5.41 -7.81
C ASN A 139 -3.25 6.79 -8.40
N LEU A 140 -3.58 7.10 -9.66
CA LEU A 140 -3.35 8.43 -10.24
C LEU A 140 -4.15 9.50 -9.48
N VAL A 141 -5.41 9.21 -9.14
CA VAL A 141 -6.34 10.16 -8.53
C VAL A 141 -6.57 9.92 -7.03
N TYR A 142 -5.92 8.89 -6.46
CA TYR A 142 -5.95 8.65 -5.03
C TYR A 142 -5.24 9.79 -4.25
N PRO A 143 -5.88 10.48 -3.30
CA PRO A 143 -5.30 11.67 -2.66
C PRO A 143 -4.09 11.38 -1.76
N PHE A 144 -3.91 10.14 -1.30
CA PHE A 144 -2.75 9.78 -0.50
C PHE A 144 -1.63 9.29 -1.40
N LYS A 145 -0.48 9.98 -1.36
CA LYS A 145 0.71 9.62 -2.13
C LYS A 145 1.81 9.17 -1.19
N SER A 146 2.55 8.15 -1.59
CA SER A 146 3.73 7.68 -0.87
C SER A 146 4.82 7.28 -1.86
N LEU A 147 6.06 7.43 -1.41
CA LEU A 147 7.25 6.89 -2.06
C LEU A 147 8.12 6.30 -0.97
N ILE A 148 8.33 4.98 -1.01
CA ILE A 148 9.02 4.25 0.05
C ILE A 148 10.23 3.52 -0.51
N HIS A 149 11.30 3.51 0.27
CA HIS A 149 12.47 2.67 0.03
C HIS A 149 12.51 1.56 1.08
N ARG A 150 12.77 0.34 0.61
CA ARG A 150 12.92 -0.85 1.44
C ARG A 150 14.27 -1.53 1.19
N ASN A 151 14.83 -2.15 2.23
CA ASN A 151 16.03 -2.98 2.06
C ASN A 151 15.68 -4.35 1.44
N ALA A 152 16.70 -5.20 1.23
CA ALA A 152 16.52 -6.54 0.65
C ALA A 152 15.63 -7.50 1.48
N LYS A 153 15.35 -7.17 2.74
CA LYS A 153 14.41 -7.89 3.61
C LYS A 153 12.99 -7.29 3.58
N GLY A 154 12.79 -6.24 2.80
CA GLY A 154 11.53 -5.50 2.70
C GLY A 154 11.30 -4.48 3.83
N GLU A 155 12.25 -4.26 4.74
CA GLU A 155 12.10 -3.31 5.84
C GLU A 155 12.22 -1.87 5.33
N LEU A 156 11.37 -0.95 5.83
CA LEU A 156 11.41 0.46 5.45
C LEU A 156 12.71 1.11 5.93
N THR A 157 13.41 1.82 5.05
CA THR A 157 14.65 2.53 5.42
C THR A 157 14.57 4.04 5.18
N ALA A 158 13.72 4.49 4.26
CA ALA A 158 13.44 5.89 4.00
C ALA A 158 12.15 6.01 3.19
N GLY A 159 11.57 7.20 3.18
CA GLY A 159 10.46 7.49 2.32
C GLY A 159 9.78 8.80 2.64
N LEU A 160 8.76 9.09 1.85
CA LEU A 160 7.86 10.21 2.07
C LEU A 160 6.42 9.80 1.83
N TYR A 161 5.51 10.49 2.49
CA TYR A 161 4.08 10.31 2.26
C TYR A 161 3.31 11.58 2.62
N PHE A 162 2.17 11.78 1.97
CA PHE A 162 1.28 12.90 2.23
C PHE A 162 -0.13 12.64 1.70
N LYS A 163 -1.11 13.31 2.31
CA LYS A 163 -2.46 13.42 1.77
C LYS A 163 -2.60 14.76 1.08
N ILE A 164 -2.92 14.76 -0.20
CA ILE A 164 -3.24 15.96 -0.98
C ILE A 164 -4.50 16.60 -0.36
N ARG A 165 -4.39 17.88 -0.01
CA ARG A 165 -5.46 18.76 0.46
C ARG A 165 -5.40 20.05 -0.37
N THR A 166 -5.40 21.21 0.28
CA THR A 166 -5.01 22.47 -0.36
C THR A 166 -3.51 22.66 -0.27
N PHE A 167 -2.96 23.61 -1.03
CA PHE A 167 -1.54 23.93 -1.00
C PHE A 167 -1.05 24.29 0.42
N GLU A 168 -1.80 25.13 1.13
CA GLU A 168 -1.47 25.68 2.45
C GLU A 168 -1.51 24.62 3.56
N THR A 169 -2.32 23.57 3.36
CA THR A 169 -2.57 22.54 4.38
C THR A 169 -1.82 21.24 4.11
N THR A 170 -1.31 21.05 2.89
CA THR A 170 -0.55 19.86 2.53
C THR A 170 0.87 19.96 3.08
N LYS A 171 1.28 18.94 3.84
CA LYS A 171 2.65 18.77 4.34
C LYS A 171 3.16 17.40 3.93
N ILE A 172 4.39 17.37 3.41
CA ILE A 172 5.08 16.12 3.06
C ILE A 172 5.77 15.60 4.32
N VAL A 173 5.33 14.43 4.78
CA VAL A 173 6.04 13.72 5.85
C VAL A 173 7.21 13.01 5.21
N MET A 174 8.42 13.29 5.69
CA MET A 174 9.65 12.66 5.22
C MET A 174 10.29 11.93 6.39
N PHE A 175 10.81 10.73 6.12
CA PHE A 175 11.51 9.96 7.14
C PHE A 175 12.67 9.17 6.56
N TYR A 176 13.64 8.87 7.42
CA TYR A 176 14.71 7.93 7.14
C TYR A 176 15.15 7.24 8.43
N ILE A 177 15.70 6.05 8.28
CA ILE A 177 16.44 5.36 9.34
C ILE A 177 17.90 5.82 9.25
N ASP A 178 18.39 6.40 10.36
CA ASP A 178 19.75 6.88 10.49
C ASP A 178 20.75 5.74 10.78
N ASP A 179 22.01 6.11 10.97
CA ASP A 179 23.08 5.13 11.16
C ASP A 179 23.02 4.47 12.56
N GLN A 180 22.24 5.02 13.48
CA GLN A 180 21.96 4.48 14.82
C GLN A 180 20.71 3.57 14.82
N GLN A 181 20.14 3.28 13.66
CA GLN A 181 18.88 2.53 13.49
C GLN A 181 17.66 3.25 14.07
N GLU A 182 17.73 4.57 14.23
CA GLU A 182 16.61 5.38 14.68
C GLU A 182 15.86 5.98 13.50
N ARG A 183 14.52 5.99 13.59
CA ARG A 183 13.68 6.69 12.62
C ARG A 183 13.69 8.19 12.91
N LYS A 184 14.24 8.97 12.00
CA LYS A 184 14.08 10.43 11.96
C LYS A 184 12.92 10.77 11.03
N GLU A 185 12.07 11.71 11.45
CA GLU A 185 10.87 12.11 10.70
C GLU A 185 10.62 13.62 10.87
N THR A 186 10.24 14.30 9.79
CA THR A 186 9.75 15.69 9.83
C THR A 186 8.58 15.88 8.88
N ARG A 187 7.89 17.02 9.00
CA ARG A 187 6.78 17.43 8.13
C ARG A 187 7.09 18.75 7.46
N ILE A 188 7.35 18.72 6.15
CA ILE A 188 7.75 19.90 5.37
C ILE A 188 6.54 20.44 4.58
N PRO A 189 6.16 21.73 4.74
CA PRO A 189 5.13 22.38 3.92
C PRO A 189 5.50 22.43 2.43
N LEU A 190 4.51 22.51 1.54
CA LEU A 190 4.77 22.56 0.10
C LEU A 190 5.53 23.83 -0.35
N GLU A 191 5.31 24.95 0.32
CA GLU A 191 5.97 26.24 0.05
C GLU A 191 7.50 26.14 0.03
N PHE A 192 8.07 25.32 0.91
CA PHE A 192 9.51 25.03 0.98
C PHE A 192 10.09 24.58 -0.38
N PHE A 193 9.32 23.84 -1.18
CA PHE A 193 9.81 23.30 -2.47
C PHE A 193 9.67 24.28 -3.65
N LEU A 194 8.85 25.34 -3.51
CA LEU A 194 8.69 26.35 -4.57
C LEU A 194 9.76 27.43 -4.49
N SER A 195 10.07 27.86 -3.26
CA SER A 195 11.10 28.83 -2.95
C SER A 195 11.90 28.31 -1.76
N PRO A 196 12.97 27.53 -1.98
CA PRO A 196 13.92 27.27 -0.90
C PRO A 196 14.54 28.62 -0.55
N SER A 197 14.03 29.29 0.47
CA SER A 197 14.58 30.56 0.92
C SER A 197 16.04 30.30 1.29
N SER A 198 16.96 30.91 0.54
CA SER A 198 18.40 30.83 0.78
C SER A 198 18.83 31.50 2.09
N GLU A 199 17.89 32.11 2.82
CA GLU A 199 18.16 33.01 3.94
C GLU A 199 17.82 32.40 5.31
N ASP A 200 17.02 31.33 5.37
CA ASP A 200 16.75 30.64 6.64
C ASP A 200 17.35 29.24 6.59
N LYS A 201 18.50 29.07 7.24
CA LYS A 201 18.97 27.77 7.74
C LYS A 201 18.00 27.26 8.82
N ASP A 202 16.77 26.99 8.42
CA ASP A 202 15.76 26.35 9.26
C ASP A 202 16.09 24.87 9.34
N SER A 203 15.81 24.28 10.50
CA SER A 203 15.85 22.85 10.80
C SER A 203 15.27 21.95 9.69
N ASN A 204 14.31 22.45 8.91
CA ASN A 204 13.74 21.76 7.75
C ASN A 204 14.72 21.58 6.59
N TYR A 205 15.58 22.57 6.32
CA TYR A 205 16.57 22.49 5.23
C TYR A 205 17.63 21.43 5.52
N ASP A 206 18.20 21.45 6.74
CA ASP A 206 19.20 20.46 7.15
C ASP A 206 18.64 19.04 7.13
N PHE A 207 17.40 18.85 7.62
CA PHE A 207 16.72 17.56 7.53
C PHE A 207 16.49 17.14 6.07
N TYR A 208 16.03 18.07 5.23
CA TYR A 208 15.74 17.80 3.82
C TYR A 208 17.00 17.37 3.06
N GLU A 209 18.12 18.08 3.23
CA GLU A 209 19.38 17.73 2.59
C GLU A 209 19.88 16.33 3.02
N GLU A 210 19.81 16.04 4.32
CA GLU A 210 20.18 14.71 4.82
C GLU A 210 19.23 13.62 4.30
N PHE A 211 17.93 13.89 4.23
CA PHE A 211 16.95 12.99 3.61
C PHE A 211 17.29 12.73 2.14
N VAL A 212 17.55 13.77 1.35
CA VAL A 212 17.92 13.64 -0.07
C VAL A 212 19.19 12.82 -0.23
N LYS A 213 20.20 13.06 0.59
CA LYS A 213 21.44 12.27 0.61
C LYS A 213 21.16 10.79 0.89
N LYS A 214 20.41 10.47 1.95
CA LYS A 214 20.05 9.09 2.30
C LYS A 214 19.20 8.41 1.22
N VAL A 215 18.34 9.14 0.51
CA VAL A 215 17.55 8.59 -0.61
C VAL A 215 18.44 8.34 -1.84
N LYS A 216 19.35 9.26 -2.17
CA LYS A 216 20.32 9.12 -3.29
C LYS A 216 21.23 7.92 -3.12
N GLU A 217 21.76 7.69 -1.92
CA GLU A 217 22.61 6.53 -1.62
C GLU A 217 21.87 5.19 -1.81
N ARG A 218 20.54 5.21 -1.77
CA ARG A 218 19.70 4.00 -1.67
C ARG A 218 18.89 3.74 -2.95
N SER A 219 18.71 4.72 -3.84
CA SER A 219 17.85 4.56 -5.00
C SER A 219 18.24 5.44 -6.18
N TYR A 220 18.04 4.89 -7.39
CA TYR A 220 18.12 5.64 -8.65
C TYR A 220 17.16 6.84 -8.69
N TYR A 221 16.03 6.78 -7.96
CA TYR A 221 15.06 7.88 -7.89
C TYR A 221 15.56 9.10 -7.09
N GLY A 222 16.63 8.94 -6.31
CA GLY A 222 17.16 10.03 -5.47
C GLY A 222 17.78 11.17 -6.27
N GLU A 223 18.24 10.94 -7.51
CA GLU A 223 18.86 11.99 -8.33
C GLU A 223 17.88 13.11 -8.67
N ASN A 224 16.59 12.79 -8.85
CA ASN A 224 15.57 13.74 -9.30
C ASN A 224 14.51 14.08 -8.23
N ILE A 225 14.69 13.63 -6.98
CA ILE A 225 13.66 13.78 -5.94
C ILE A 225 13.30 15.25 -5.68
N SER A 226 14.28 16.15 -5.70
CA SER A 226 14.07 17.59 -5.51
C SER A 226 13.21 18.19 -6.63
N SER A 227 13.51 17.85 -7.88
CA SER A 227 12.75 18.28 -9.06
C SER A 227 11.32 17.75 -9.02
N HIS A 228 11.13 16.48 -8.62
CA HIS A 228 9.80 15.89 -8.47
C HIS A 228 8.99 16.57 -7.36
N LEU A 229 9.59 16.86 -6.21
CA LEU A 229 8.90 17.54 -5.10
C LEU A 229 8.49 18.97 -5.47
N LYS A 230 9.33 19.70 -6.21
CA LYS A 230 8.97 21.00 -6.76
C LYS A 230 7.81 20.92 -7.76
N LEU A 231 7.81 19.91 -8.64
CA LEU A 231 6.70 19.67 -9.56
C LEU A 231 5.40 19.35 -8.80
N VAL A 232 5.46 18.49 -7.78
CA VAL A 232 4.32 18.17 -6.92
C VAL A 232 3.77 19.43 -6.25
N ALA A 233 4.63 20.26 -5.66
CA ALA A 233 4.22 21.52 -5.05
C ALA A 233 3.56 22.46 -6.09
N THR A 234 4.12 22.56 -7.29
CA THR A 234 3.59 23.40 -8.38
C THR A 234 2.21 22.92 -8.85
N LEU A 235 2.03 21.59 -8.99
CA LEU A 235 0.75 21.01 -9.39
C LEU A 235 -0.33 21.23 -8.33
N ILE A 236 0.01 21.10 -7.04
CA ILE A 236 -0.94 21.31 -5.95
C ILE A 236 -1.28 22.80 -5.77
N ASP A 237 -0.38 23.73 -6.12
CA ASP A 237 -0.68 25.17 -6.14
C ASP A 237 -1.70 25.54 -7.24
N ASN A 238 -1.79 24.73 -8.30
CA ASN A 238 -2.81 24.92 -9.33
C ASN A 238 -4.20 24.49 -8.83
N LYS A 239 -5.00 25.48 -8.40
CA LYS A 239 -6.37 25.29 -7.91
C LYS A 239 -7.30 24.58 -8.90
N SER A 240 -7.17 24.86 -10.21
CA SER A 240 -8.01 24.20 -11.23
C SER A 240 -7.72 22.71 -11.30
N PHE A 241 -6.43 22.35 -11.30
CA PHE A 241 -6.00 20.96 -11.28
C PHE A 241 -6.50 20.24 -10.02
N LEU A 242 -6.38 20.85 -8.83
CA LEU A 242 -6.87 20.24 -7.59
C LEU A 242 -8.38 20.00 -7.60
N LEU A 243 -9.16 20.94 -8.13
CA LEU A 243 -10.62 20.78 -8.22
C LEU A 243 -10.99 19.59 -9.12
N GLU A 244 -10.35 19.47 -10.29
CA GLU A 244 -10.56 18.34 -11.19
C GLU A 244 -10.11 17.01 -10.57
N PHE A 245 -8.96 17.01 -9.89
CA PHE A 245 -8.42 15.86 -9.18
C PHE A 245 -9.40 15.34 -8.12
N PHE A 246 -9.89 16.20 -7.24
CA PHE A 246 -10.82 15.80 -6.19
C PHE A 246 -12.18 15.39 -6.73
N LYS A 247 -12.66 16.06 -7.78
CA LYS A 247 -13.90 15.68 -8.46
C LYS A 247 -13.79 14.26 -9.02
N LEU A 248 -12.70 13.96 -9.73
CA LEU A 248 -12.49 12.65 -10.33
C LEU A 248 -12.35 11.55 -9.25
N ASN A 249 -11.65 11.83 -8.14
CA ASN A 249 -11.62 10.89 -7.02
C ASN A 249 -13.01 10.64 -6.43
N ALA A 250 -13.80 11.69 -6.20
CA ALA A 250 -15.15 11.57 -5.65
C ALA A 250 -16.11 10.81 -6.59
N ASP A 251 -15.98 11.02 -7.90
CA ASP A 251 -16.77 10.30 -8.90
C ASP A 251 -16.46 8.80 -8.89
N ILE A 252 -15.19 8.42 -8.69
CA ILE A 252 -14.78 7.02 -8.51
C ILE A 252 -15.31 6.47 -7.18
N ASP A 253 -15.06 7.14 -6.05
CA ASP A 253 -15.52 6.68 -4.73
C ASP A 253 -17.05 6.47 -4.69
N LYS A 254 -17.81 7.27 -5.46
CA LYS A 254 -19.27 7.12 -5.57
C LYS A 254 -19.69 5.82 -6.27
N ILE A 255 -18.94 5.37 -7.28
CA ILE A 255 -19.20 4.09 -7.96
C ILE A 255 -19.00 2.92 -6.99
N SER A 256 -18.06 3.08 -6.05
CA SER A 256 -17.61 2.01 -5.16
C SER A 256 -18.38 1.92 -3.85
N LYS A 257 -19.05 2.99 -3.42
CA LYS A 257 -19.92 2.99 -2.23
C LYS A 257 -21.16 2.09 -2.36
N ASP A 258 -21.44 1.60 -3.56
CA ASP A 258 -22.49 0.61 -3.79
C ASP A 258 -21.98 -0.85 -3.57
N ASN A 259 -20.77 -1.03 -3.01
CA ASN A 259 -20.20 -2.32 -2.57
C ASN A 259 -20.90 -2.94 -1.36
#